data_AF-F3KHD0-F1
#
_entry.id   AF-F3KHD0-F1
#
_cell.length_a   1.000
_cell.length_b   1.000
_cell.length_c   1.000
_cell.angle_alpha   90.00
_cell.angle_beta   90.00
_cell.angle_gamma   90.00
#
_symmetry.space_group_name_H-M   'P 1'
#
loop_
_entity.id
_entity.type
_entity.pdbx_description
1 polymer ?
#
loop_
_entity_poly.entity_id
_entity_poly.type
_entity_poly.pdbx_seq_one_letter_code
_entity_poly.pdbx_strand_id
1 'polypeptide(L)'
;MRTRIFKIDYLNVQRMGSSETQVSSGQVSSAGSSDSSSGSSDNNRDNDDDNDNSDNQTVVGTRLKTNTDADFWAGLSETISIIIGAGENRRVVVSPQSGMVIVHALASELRAVAEFLDKAELSLRRQVILEAKILEVELSDGFQAGVNWSALAEVGQDKNVIFGTGLTNSVRTINPVTGDTTLTNTILGTPTATTATSDSVGGVFSAALNLKDFNALIDLLSTQGSVQVLSSPRISTVNNQKAVIKVGTDEFFVTEISSETTTNTSSTTSTDVELTPFFSGIALDVTPQISEEGEVVLHIHPTVSEVTDQTKTVVGPNGDLVLPLALSSIRETDSIVRARNGQVVVIGGLMQNSSTDNNAKTPFLGDLPLLGNAFRQKRQSSVKSELVILLKPIIADDDAWRSSIEGSQRRILEFQQGL
;
A
#
# COMPACT_ATOMS: atom_id res chain seq x y z
N MET A 1 1.44 -31.17 -42.87
CA MET A 1 1.02 -30.23 -41.81
C MET A 1 -0.37 -30.60 -41.34
N ARG A 2 -0.77 -30.23 -40.13
CA ARG A 2 -2.11 -30.54 -39.59
C ARG A 2 -2.63 -29.34 -38.78
N THR A 3 -3.95 -29.22 -38.68
CA THR A 3 -4.60 -28.23 -37.81
C THR A 3 -4.93 -28.89 -36.48
N ARG A 4 -4.66 -28.21 -35.37
CA ARG A 4 -5.12 -28.62 -34.04
C ARG A 4 -5.77 -27.43 -33.34
N ILE A 5 -6.84 -27.70 -32.60
CA ILE A 5 -7.55 -26.74 -31.78
C ILE A 5 -7.15 -26.99 -30.33
N PHE A 6 -6.77 -25.93 -29.63
CA PHE A 6 -6.49 -25.91 -28.21
C PHE A 6 -7.55 -25.02 -27.53
N LYS A 7 -8.05 -25.47 -26.37
CA LYS A 7 -8.97 -24.70 -25.54
C LYS A 7 -8.16 -24.08 -24.40
N ILE A 8 -8.40 -22.81 -24.11
CA ILE A 8 -7.72 -22.05 -23.07
C ILE A 8 -8.80 -21.39 -22.21
N ASP A 9 -8.85 -21.79 -20.94
CA ASP A 9 -9.78 -21.22 -19.97
C ASP A 9 -9.16 -19.96 -19.35
N TYR A 10 -9.19 -18.87 -20.12
CA TYR A 10 -8.74 -17.55 -19.67
C TYR A 10 -9.75 -16.47 -20.06
N LEU A 11 -9.97 -15.50 -19.16
CA LEU A 11 -10.93 -14.43 -19.38
C LEU A 11 -10.41 -13.47 -20.45
N ASN A 12 -11.23 -13.16 -21.46
CA ASN A 12 -10.89 -12.14 -22.45
C ASN A 12 -11.07 -10.73 -21.87
N VAL A 13 -10.11 -10.29 -21.08
CA VAL A 13 -10.07 -8.94 -20.49
C VAL A 13 -8.68 -8.36 -20.67
N GLN A 14 -8.63 -7.15 -21.20
CA GLN A 14 -7.46 -6.29 -21.12
C GLN A 14 -7.57 -5.45 -19.84
N ARG A 15 -6.58 -5.54 -18.96
CA ARG A 15 -6.55 -4.71 -17.75
C ARG A 15 -5.44 -3.69 -17.85
N MET A 16 -5.80 -2.46 -17.53
CA MET A 16 -4.89 -1.33 -17.36
C MET A 16 -4.99 -0.93 -15.89
N GLY A 17 -3.89 -0.98 -15.16
CA GLY A 17 -3.80 -0.52 -13.78
C GLY A 17 -2.76 0.58 -13.68
N SER A 18 -3.17 1.77 -13.24
CA SER A 18 -2.24 2.82 -12.83
C SER A 18 -2.29 2.96 -11.31
N SER A 19 -1.14 2.82 -10.65
CA SER A 19 -0.95 3.25 -9.26
C SER A 19 -0.19 4.56 -9.29
N GLU A 20 -0.61 5.52 -8.47
CA GLU A 20 0.09 6.79 -8.36
C GLU A 20 0.18 7.22 -6.90
N THR A 21 1.40 7.37 -6.41
CA THR A 21 1.70 7.90 -5.08
C THR A 21 2.39 9.24 -5.22
N GLN A 22 1.80 10.28 -4.64
CA GLN A 22 2.37 11.62 -4.62
C GLN A 22 2.76 11.98 -3.18
N VAL A 23 4.05 12.22 -2.95
CA VAL A 23 4.55 12.80 -1.71
C VAL A 23 4.86 14.26 -1.97
N SER A 24 3.97 15.15 -1.53
CA SER A 24 4.20 16.59 -1.56
C SER A 24 4.97 16.99 -0.30
N SER A 25 6.25 17.36 -0.44
CA SER A 25 6.97 18.02 0.64
C SER A 25 6.59 19.50 0.58
N GLY A 26 5.79 19.97 1.54
CA GLY A 26 5.32 21.35 1.54
C GLY A 26 6.50 22.33 1.43
N GLN A 27 6.56 23.10 0.34
CA GLN A 27 7.46 24.23 0.25
C GLN A 27 6.66 25.50 0.58
N VAL A 28 7.20 26.28 1.51
CA VAL A 28 6.79 27.67 1.72
C VAL A 28 7.13 28.45 0.46
N SER A 29 6.12 29.01 -0.22
CA SER A 29 6.36 29.96 -1.30
C SER A 29 7.03 31.20 -0.68
N SER A 30 8.33 31.37 -0.91
CA SER A 30 8.98 32.65 -0.63
C SER A 30 8.40 33.66 -1.62
N ALA A 31 7.53 34.55 -1.13
CA ALA A 31 7.07 35.69 -1.89
C ALA A 31 8.31 36.47 -2.37
N GLY A 32 8.57 36.43 -3.68
CA GLY A 32 9.61 37.23 -4.30
C GLY A 32 9.26 38.69 -4.08
N SER A 33 10.09 39.39 -3.30
CA SER A 33 10.05 40.84 -3.20
C SER A 33 10.39 41.42 -4.57
N SER A 34 9.37 41.89 -5.29
CA SER A 34 9.54 42.70 -6.49
C SER A 34 10.09 44.06 -6.09
N ASP A 35 11.42 44.21 -6.16
CA ASP A 35 12.09 45.49 -5.99
C ASP A 35 11.98 46.26 -7.30
N SER A 36 11.17 47.31 -7.32
CA SER A 36 10.94 48.15 -8.49
C SER A 36 12.09 49.16 -8.63
N SER A 37 13.12 48.80 -9.39
CA SER A 37 14.14 49.75 -9.84
C SER A 37 13.91 50.18 -11.29
N SER A 38 13.55 51.44 -11.43
CA SER A 38 13.41 52.21 -12.66
C SER A 38 14.69 52.23 -13.52
N GLY A 39 14.53 52.07 -14.84
CA GLY A 39 15.56 52.37 -15.83
C GLY A 39 14.98 52.44 -17.24
N SER A 40 14.84 53.66 -17.77
CA SER A 40 14.47 53.94 -19.16
C SER A 40 15.48 53.37 -20.16
N SER A 41 15.02 52.88 -21.31
CA SER A 41 15.60 53.12 -22.65
C SER A 41 14.73 52.50 -23.74
N ASP A 42 14.39 53.30 -24.75
CA ASP A 42 13.82 52.90 -26.03
C ASP A 42 14.69 51.86 -26.76
N ASN A 43 14.07 50.84 -27.36
CA ASN A 43 14.26 50.52 -28.77
C ASN A 43 13.30 49.45 -29.30
N ASN A 44 12.81 49.73 -30.49
CA ASN A 44 11.98 48.94 -31.39
C ASN A 44 12.60 47.56 -31.74
N ARG A 45 11.81 46.47 -31.67
CA ARG A 45 11.92 45.26 -32.50
C ARG A 45 10.79 44.27 -32.19
N ASP A 46 10.24 43.71 -33.26
CA ASP A 46 9.32 42.58 -33.30
C ASP A 46 9.68 41.48 -32.29
N ASN A 47 8.69 40.96 -31.57
CA ASN A 47 8.70 39.55 -31.18
C ASN A 47 7.31 39.07 -30.78
N ASP A 48 7.08 37.81 -31.13
CA ASP A 48 5.91 36.98 -30.97
C ASP A 48 5.19 37.11 -29.62
N ASP A 49 3.86 36.99 -29.70
CA ASP A 49 2.98 36.60 -28.60
C ASP A 49 3.39 35.20 -28.09
N ASP A 50 4.43 35.13 -27.27
CA ASP A 50 4.63 34.00 -26.37
C ASP A 50 3.75 34.24 -25.13
N ASN A 51 2.55 33.68 -25.20
CA ASN A 51 1.64 33.50 -24.09
C ASN A 51 2.28 32.52 -23.10
N ASP A 52 3.21 33.04 -22.28
CA ASP A 52 3.89 32.31 -21.22
C ASP A 52 2.86 32.07 -20.10
N ASN A 53 2.10 30.99 -20.27
CA ASN A 53 1.20 30.46 -19.27
C ASN A 53 2.08 30.07 -18.08
N SER A 54 2.18 30.98 -17.09
CA SER A 54 2.88 30.74 -15.84
C SER A 54 2.13 29.67 -15.07
N ASP A 55 2.33 28.42 -15.48
CA ASP A 55 1.88 27.24 -14.78
C ASP A 55 2.55 27.33 -13.41
N ASN A 56 1.74 27.61 -12.40
CA ASN A 56 2.17 27.71 -11.02
C ASN A 56 2.53 26.29 -10.59
N GLN A 57 3.72 25.84 -11.02
CA GLN A 57 4.21 24.50 -10.88
C GLN A 57 4.50 24.28 -9.40
N THR A 58 3.47 23.83 -8.69
CA THR A 58 3.62 23.22 -7.38
C THR A 58 4.65 22.11 -7.52
N VAL A 59 5.82 22.30 -6.92
CA VAL A 59 6.91 21.32 -6.97
C VAL A 59 6.47 20.13 -6.13
N VAL A 60 5.81 19.16 -6.78
CA VAL A 60 5.45 17.87 -6.19
C VAL A 60 6.75 17.15 -5.86
N GLY A 61 7.00 16.90 -4.58
CA GLY A 61 8.29 16.35 -4.09
C GLY A 61 8.68 15.04 -4.77
N THR A 62 7.80 14.03 -4.75
CA THR A 62 8.04 12.74 -5.44
C THR A 62 6.72 12.16 -5.95
N ARG A 63 6.65 11.83 -7.24
CA ARG A 63 5.50 11.17 -7.87
C ARG A 63 5.94 9.83 -8.42
N LEU A 64 5.47 8.73 -7.81
CA LEU A 64 5.67 7.38 -8.33
C LEU A 64 4.44 7.01 -9.15
N LYS A 65 4.60 6.74 -10.45
CA LYS A 65 3.53 6.24 -11.31
C LYS A 65 3.88 4.86 -11.83
N THR A 66 3.08 3.87 -11.46
CA THR A 66 3.22 2.48 -11.91
C THR A 66 2.09 2.17 -12.86
N ASN A 67 2.38 1.93 -14.14
CA ASN A 67 1.39 1.44 -15.11
C ASN A 67 1.59 -0.07 -15.33
N THR A 68 0.49 -0.81 -15.34
CA THR A 68 0.44 -2.25 -15.61
C THR A 68 -0.59 -2.52 -16.69
N ASP A 69 -0.14 -3.00 -17.84
CA ASP A 69 -1.00 -3.43 -18.94
C ASP A 69 -0.89 -4.94 -19.11
N ALA A 70 -2.03 -5.64 -19.08
CA ALA A 70 -2.09 -7.08 -19.25
C ALA A 70 -3.02 -7.45 -20.42
N ASP A 71 -2.42 -7.89 -21.53
CA ASP A 71 -3.11 -8.54 -22.66
C ASP A 71 -2.52 -9.94 -22.89
N PHE A 72 -3.21 -10.92 -22.32
CA PHE A 72 -2.82 -12.32 -22.43
C PHE A 72 -2.92 -12.84 -23.88
N TRP A 73 -3.98 -12.48 -24.61
CA TRP A 73 -4.27 -13.08 -25.91
C TRP A 73 -3.31 -12.57 -26.99
N ALA A 74 -2.93 -11.29 -26.94
CA ALA A 74 -1.90 -10.74 -27.81
C ALA A 74 -0.56 -11.45 -27.58
N GLY A 75 -0.08 -11.51 -26.34
CA GLY A 75 1.19 -12.17 -26.00
C GLY A 75 1.18 -13.68 -26.30
N LEU A 76 0.04 -14.35 -26.12
CA LEU A 76 -0.12 -15.75 -26.48
C LEU A 76 0.01 -15.97 -27.99
N SER A 77 -0.65 -15.14 -28.80
CA SER A 77 -0.60 -15.25 -30.25
C SER A 77 0.83 -15.05 -30.80
N GLU A 78 1.56 -14.10 -30.24
CA GLU A 78 2.94 -13.79 -30.58
C GLU A 78 3.87 -14.95 -30.20
N THR A 79 3.76 -15.45 -28.97
CA THR A 79 4.59 -16.57 -28.49
C THR A 79 4.39 -17.82 -29.33
N ILE A 80 3.14 -18.18 -29.64
CA ILE A 80 2.85 -19.34 -30.48
C ILE A 80 3.37 -19.13 -31.90
N SER A 81 3.25 -17.91 -32.45
CA SER A 81 3.80 -17.55 -33.76
C SER A 81 5.32 -17.76 -33.82
N ILE A 82 6.04 -17.40 -32.75
CA ILE A 82 7.48 -17.63 -32.62
C ILE A 82 7.81 -19.13 -32.55
N ILE A 83 7.05 -19.92 -31.78
CA ILE A 83 7.26 -21.37 -31.63
C ILE A 83 7.09 -22.11 -32.97
N ILE A 84 6.11 -21.71 -33.79
CA ILE A 84 5.88 -22.34 -35.11
C ILE A 84 6.88 -21.82 -36.17
N GLY A 85 7.44 -20.62 -35.99
CA GLY A 85 8.36 -19.96 -36.92
C GLY A 85 7.71 -19.45 -38.21
N ALA A 86 8.42 -18.59 -38.95
CA ALA A 86 7.93 -17.88 -40.15
C ALA A 86 7.95 -18.71 -41.46
N GLY A 87 7.30 -19.87 -41.46
CA GLY A 87 7.25 -20.77 -42.63
C GLY A 87 6.01 -20.58 -43.48
N GLU A 88 6.12 -20.82 -44.79
CA GLU A 88 4.96 -20.91 -45.67
C GLU A 88 3.97 -21.96 -45.16
N ASN A 89 2.68 -21.64 -45.20
CA ASN A 89 1.59 -22.48 -44.70
C ASN A 89 1.59 -22.76 -43.20
N ARG A 90 2.16 -21.90 -42.35
CA ARG A 90 1.89 -21.93 -40.91
C ARG A 90 0.93 -20.81 -40.51
N ARG A 91 -0.03 -21.10 -39.64
CA ARG A 91 -1.04 -20.11 -39.22
C ARG A 91 -1.47 -20.33 -37.78
N VAL A 92 -1.56 -19.25 -37.03
CA VAL A 92 -2.19 -19.19 -35.70
C VAL A 92 -3.40 -18.30 -35.81
N VAL A 93 -4.53 -18.77 -35.32
CA VAL A 93 -5.74 -17.98 -35.17
C VAL A 93 -6.19 -18.11 -33.73
N VAL A 94 -6.25 -16.99 -33.03
CA VAL A 94 -6.75 -16.92 -31.67
C VAL A 94 -8.17 -16.38 -31.71
N SER A 95 -9.08 -17.04 -31.00
CA SER A 95 -10.45 -16.58 -30.81
C SER A 95 -10.71 -16.42 -29.32
N PRO A 96 -10.41 -15.22 -28.75
CA PRO A 96 -10.59 -14.96 -27.32
C PRO A 96 -12.03 -15.15 -26.85
N GLN A 97 -13.00 -14.81 -27.71
CA GLN A 97 -14.44 -14.93 -27.44
C GLN A 97 -14.89 -16.39 -27.24
N SER A 98 -14.19 -17.35 -27.85
CA SER A 98 -14.50 -18.77 -27.73
C SER A 98 -13.49 -19.54 -26.87
N GLY A 99 -12.47 -18.86 -26.33
CA GLY A 99 -11.39 -19.50 -25.58
C GLY A 99 -10.59 -20.48 -26.43
N MET A 100 -10.52 -20.31 -27.75
CA MET A 100 -9.88 -21.27 -28.65
C MET A 100 -8.65 -20.70 -29.34
N VAL A 101 -7.60 -21.51 -29.42
CA VAL A 101 -6.43 -21.25 -30.25
C VAL A 101 -6.34 -22.33 -31.32
N ILE A 102 -6.36 -21.92 -32.58
CA ILE A 102 -6.28 -22.80 -33.74
C ILE A 102 -4.89 -22.65 -34.34
N VAL A 103 -4.13 -23.75 -34.37
CA VAL A 103 -2.77 -23.76 -34.89
C VAL A 103 -2.67 -24.74 -36.05
N HIS A 104 -2.19 -24.26 -37.19
CA HIS A 104 -1.85 -25.06 -38.36
C HIS A 104 -0.33 -25.07 -38.55
N ALA A 105 0.29 -26.23 -38.30
CA ALA A 105 1.75 -26.37 -38.22
C ALA A 105 2.21 -27.83 -38.43
N LEU A 106 3.52 -28.08 -38.37
CA LEU A 106 4.10 -29.42 -38.40
C LEU A 106 3.79 -30.20 -37.11
N ALA A 107 3.89 -31.53 -37.16
CA ALA A 107 3.53 -32.37 -36.03
C ALA A 107 4.42 -32.14 -34.79
N SER A 108 5.70 -31.81 -34.98
CA SER A 108 6.66 -31.43 -33.93
C SER A 108 6.32 -30.09 -33.29
N GLU A 109 6.06 -29.07 -34.12
CA GLU A 109 5.67 -27.71 -33.69
C GLU A 109 4.39 -27.75 -32.85
N LEU A 110 3.39 -28.53 -33.28
CA LEU A 110 2.15 -28.71 -32.51
C LEU A 110 2.33 -29.42 -31.17
N ARG A 111 3.39 -30.23 -31.00
CA ARG A 111 3.73 -30.81 -29.69
C ARG A 111 4.36 -29.75 -28.80
N ALA A 112 5.26 -28.92 -29.34
CA ALA A 112 5.87 -27.82 -28.60
C ALA A 112 4.82 -26.80 -28.13
N VAL A 113 3.88 -26.43 -29.01
CA VAL A 113 2.75 -25.56 -28.65
C VAL A 113 1.88 -26.21 -27.58
N ALA A 114 1.56 -27.51 -27.70
CA ALA A 114 0.78 -28.21 -26.68
C ALA A 114 1.46 -28.18 -25.31
N GLU A 115 2.75 -28.50 -25.25
CA GLU A 115 3.53 -28.48 -24.00
C GLU A 115 3.59 -27.08 -23.37
N PHE A 116 3.79 -26.05 -24.21
CA PHE A 116 3.78 -24.66 -23.75
C PHE A 116 2.42 -24.27 -23.18
N LEU A 117 1.32 -24.59 -23.88
CA LEU A 117 -0.03 -24.26 -23.45
C LEU A 117 -0.40 -24.99 -22.15
N ASP A 118 -0.06 -26.27 -22.02
CA ASP A 118 -0.31 -27.05 -20.79
C ASP A 118 0.42 -26.41 -19.59
N LYS A 119 1.69 -26.01 -19.76
CA LYS A 119 2.47 -25.34 -18.71
C LYS A 119 1.94 -23.94 -18.39
N ALA A 120 1.60 -23.16 -19.40
CA ALA A 120 1.05 -21.81 -19.24
C ALA A 120 -0.28 -21.86 -18.48
N GLU A 121 -1.17 -22.77 -18.87
CA GLU A 121 -2.48 -22.97 -18.25
C GLU A 121 -2.37 -23.37 -16.77
N LEU A 122 -1.46 -24.29 -16.43
CA LEU A 122 -1.20 -24.67 -15.04
C LEU A 122 -0.74 -23.50 -14.18
N SER A 123 0.03 -22.57 -14.74
CA SER A 123 0.51 -21.39 -14.00
C SER A 123 -0.58 -20.33 -13.82
N LEU A 124 -1.46 -20.16 -14.82
CA LEU A 124 -2.50 -19.12 -14.85
C LEU A 124 -3.72 -19.49 -14.00
N ARG A 125 -4.04 -20.79 -13.88
CA ARG A 125 -5.17 -21.27 -13.08
C ARG A 125 -4.94 -21.21 -11.57
N ARG A 126 -3.68 -21.07 -11.13
CA ARG A 126 -3.36 -20.99 -9.70
C ARG A 126 -4.07 -19.79 -9.08
N GLN A 127 -4.65 -20.00 -7.91
CA GLN A 127 -5.37 -18.98 -7.16
C GLN A 127 -4.69 -18.76 -5.82
N VAL A 128 -4.82 -17.54 -5.29
CA VAL A 128 -4.38 -17.21 -3.95
C VAL A 128 -5.48 -16.46 -3.23
N ILE A 129 -5.72 -16.90 -2.00
CA ILE A 129 -6.56 -16.22 -1.03
C ILE A 129 -5.61 -15.40 -0.16
N LEU A 130 -5.84 -14.09 -0.12
CA LEU A 130 -5.09 -13.16 0.70
C LEU A 130 -5.91 -12.79 1.91
N GLU A 131 -5.31 -12.97 3.08
CA GLU A 131 -5.84 -12.47 4.34
C GLU A 131 -4.96 -11.33 4.82
N ALA A 132 -5.56 -10.16 5.00
CA ALA A 132 -4.89 -9.00 5.58
C ALA A 132 -5.43 -8.73 6.98
N LYS A 133 -4.57 -8.27 7.88
CA LYS A 133 -4.95 -7.68 9.17
C LYS A 133 -4.26 -6.34 9.32
N ILE A 134 -5.06 -5.31 9.54
CA ILE A 134 -4.58 -3.95 9.75
C ILE A 134 -4.81 -3.65 11.23
N LEU A 135 -3.71 -3.43 11.93
CA LEU A 135 -3.67 -3.23 13.38
C LEU A 135 -3.14 -1.84 13.67
N GLU A 136 -3.73 -1.16 14.63
CA GLU A 136 -3.13 0.01 15.26
C GLU A 136 -2.59 -0.41 16.63
N VAL A 137 -1.34 -0.06 16.91
CA VAL A 137 -0.67 -0.34 18.18
C VAL A 137 -0.38 0.99 18.87
N GLU A 138 -1.07 1.28 19.96
CA GLU A 138 -0.74 2.40 20.84
C GLU A 138 0.38 1.98 21.79
N LEU A 139 1.56 2.58 21.64
CA LEU A 139 2.78 2.19 22.36
C LEU A 139 2.74 2.65 23.82
N SER A 140 3.10 1.76 24.73
CA SER A 140 3.24 2.10 26.16
C SER A 140 4.54 2.86 26.46
N ASP A 141 4.60 3.55 27.61
CA ASP A 141 5.71 4.46 27.99
C ASP A 141 7.12 3.83 27.96
N GLY A 142 7.25 2.50 27.95
CA GLY A 142 8.51 1.76 27.87
C GLY A 142 9.04 1.46 26.46
N PHE A 143 8.21 1.60 25.41
CA PHE A 143 8.54 1.21 24.02
C PHE A 143 8.53 2.40 23.05
N GLN A 144 9.13 3.51 23.49
CA GLN A 144 9.06 4.81 22.82
C GLN A 144 9.77 4.89 21.46
N ALA A 145 10.55 3.87 21.09
CA ALA A 145 11.33 3.80 19.85
C ALA A 145 10.61 3.05 18.70
N GLY A 146 9.40 2.52 18.93
CA GLY A 146 8.65 1.70 17.95
C GLY A 146 8.60 0.22 18.33
N VAL A 147 7.84 -0.58 17.59
CA VAL A 147 7.79 -2.04 17.79
C VAL A 147 9.18 -2.65 17.53
N ASN A 148 9.75 -3.34 18.52
CA ASN A 148 11.05 -3.99 18.37
C ASN A 148 10.91 -5.32 17.60
N TRP A 149 11.04 -5.24 16.28
CA TRP A 149 11.01 -6.40 15.38
C TRP A 149 12.25 -7.31 15.52
N SER A 150 13.35 -6.87 16.14
CA SER A 150 14.58 -7.66 16.30
C SER A 150 14.55 -8.57 17.53
N ALA A 151 13.97 -8.10 18.64
CA ALA A 151 13.73 -8.90 19.86
C ALA A 151 12.75 -10.06 19.60
N LEU A 152 11.96 -9.97 18.52
CA LEU A 152 11.06 -11.01 18.03
C LEU A 152 11.80 -12.24 17.47
N ALA A 153 13.07 -12.12 17.08
CA ALA A 153 13.86 -13.25 16.58
C ALA A 153 14.49 -14.13 17.68
N GLU A 154 14.55 -13.65 18.92
CA GLU A 154 15.10 -14.41 20.06
C GLU A 154 14.05 -15.28 20.78
N VAL A 155 12.76 -15.13 20.47
CA VAL A 155 11.68 -15.88 21.12
C VAL A 155 11.46 -17.23 20.42
N GLY A 156 12.38 -18.17 20.67
CA GLY A 156 12.19 -19.61 20.45
C GLY A 156 13.37 -20.29 19.78
N GLN A 157 14.00 -21.25 20.45
CA GLN A 157 15.21 -21.97 20.00
C GLN A 157 15.03 -22.80 18.70
N ASP A 158 13.82 -22.87 18.13
CA ASP A 158 13.50 -23.61 16.90
C ASP A 158 12.97 -22.73 15.74
N LYS A 159 12.99 -21.40 15.87
CA LYS A 159 12.38 -20.49 14.88
C LYS A 159 13.44 -19.62 14.19
N ASN A 160 13.78 -19.98 12.96
CA ASN A 160 14.70 -19.21 12.13
C ASN A 160 14.00 -17.93 11.61
N VAL A 161 14.47 -16.75 12.02
CA VAL A 161 13.96 -15.44 11.58
C VAL A 161 15.03 -14.77 10.71
N ILE A 162 14.63 -14.30 9.52
CA ILE A 162 15.54 -13.67 8.55
C ILE A 162 15.09 -12.21 8.36
N PHE A 163 15.98 -11.26 8.64
CA PHE A 163 15.80 -9.83 8.36
C PHE A 163 16.73 -9.44 7.20
N GLY A 164 16.22 -8.78 6.16
CA GLY A 164 17.12 -8.32 5.10
C GLY A 164 16.48 -7.42 4.05
N THR A 165 17.29 -6.48 3.56
CA THR A 165 17.02 -5.59 2.41
C THR A 165 17.68 -6.11 1.11
N GLY A 166 17.97 -7.41 0.98
CA GLY A 166 18.68 -7.98 -0.18
C GLY A 166 18.78 -9.52 -0.25
N LEU A 167 19.31 -10.02 -1.39
CA LEU A 167 19.40 -11.43 -1.82
C LEU A 167 20.04 -12.38 -0.78
N THR A 168 19.38 -13.50 -0.51
CA THR A 168 19.78 -14.52 0.48
C THR A 168 20.39 -15.75 -0.18
N ASN A 169 21.52 -16.29 0.34
CA ASN A 169 22.03 -17.62 -0.05
C ASN A 169 22.07 -18.57 1.16
N SER A 170 21.71 -19.84 0.96
CA SER A 170 21.66 -20.85 2.03
C SER A 170 23.01 -21.57 2.13
N VAL A 171 23.77 -21.37 3.22
CA VAL A 171 25.08 -22.03 3.43
C VAL A 171 24.88 -23.26 4.33
N ARG A 172 25.24 -24.43 3.82
CA ARG A 172 25.18 -25.70 4.54
C ARG A 172 26.50 -25.93 5.28
N THR A 173 26.50 -25.78 6.60
CA THR A 173 27.67 -26.04 7.43
C THR A 173 27.57 -27.45 8.01
N ILE A 174 28.61 -28.26 7.81
CA ILE A 174 28.67 -29.64 8.29
C ILE A 174 29.67 -29.68 9.43
N ASN A 175 29.23 -30.08 10.64
CA ASN A 175 30.13 -30.23 11.77
C ASN A 175 30.94 -31.54 11.62
N PRO A 176 32.27 -31.49 11.39
CA PRO A 176 33.06 -32.67 11.04
C PRO A 176 33.22 -33.68 12.18
N VAL A 177 32.83 -33.32 13.41
CA VAL A 177 32.95 -34.17 14.61
C VAL A 177 31.68 -34.99 14.87
N THR A 178 30.49 -34.44 14.60
CA THR A 178 29.20 -35.11 14.87
C THR A 178 28.47 -35.54 13.59
N GLY A 179 28.93 -35.12 12.41
CA GLY A 179 28.23 -35.38 11.14
C GLY A 179 26.90 -34.63 10.99
N ASP A 180 26.59 -33.73 11.93
CA ASP A 180 25.37 -32.94 11.92
C ASP A 180 25.46 -31.85 10.85
N THR A 181 24.35 -31.65 10.14
CA THR A 181 24.26 -30.76 8.98
C THR A 181 23.30 -29.63 9.29
N THR A 182 23.84 -28.48 9.68
CA THR A 182 23.07 -27.29 9.99
C THR A 182 23.00 -26.39 8.75
N LEU A 183 21.77 -26.07 8.32
CA LEU A 183 21.53 -25.10 7.24
C LEU A 183 21.47 -23.70 7.85
N THR A 184 22.44 -22.86 7.52
CA THR A 184 22.55 -21.47 7.99
C THR A 184 22.40 -20.52 6.80
N ASN A 185 21.30 -19.76 6.75
CA ASN A 185 21.13 -18.72 5.74
C ASN A 185 21.99 -17.51 6.12
N THR A 186 23.00 -17.19 5.30
CA THR A 186 23.88 -16.03 5.52
C THR A 186 23.62 -14.99 4.44
N ILE A 187 23.44 -13.74 4.85
CA ILE A 187 23.29 -12.59 3.96
C ILE A 187 24.70 -12.17 3.52
N LEU A 188 24.96 -12.12 2.20
CA LEU A 188 26.24 -11.63 1.69
C LEU A 188 26.30 -10.10 1.90
N GLY A 189 27.18 -9.64 2.80
CA GLY A 189 27.50 -8.21 2.91
C GLY A 189 27.78 -7.64 4.30
N THR A 190 27.73 -8.41 5.39
CA THR A 190 28.03 -7.90 6.74
C THR A 190 29.15 -8.67 7.43
N PRO A 191 30.15 -7.98 8.01
CA PRO A 191 31.20 -8.62 8.80
C PRO A 191 30.64 -9.05 10.16
N THR A 192 31.25 -10.09 10.71
CA THR A 192 31.10 -10.66 12.05
C THR A 192 30.66 -9.67 13.14
N ALA A 193 29.55 -10.02 13.80
CA ALA A 193 29.13 -9.66 15.16
C ALA A 193 29.47 -8.23 15.65
N THR A 194 28.56 -7.28 15.41
CA THR A 194 28.43 -6.07 16.23
C THR A 194 26.95 -5.72 16.41
N THR A 195 26.56 -5.55 17.67
CA THR A 195 25.30 -5.01 18.18
C THR A 195 24.66 -4.01 17.22
N ALA A 196 23.47 -4.33 16.71
CA ALA A 196 22.70 -3.44 15.85
C ALA A 196 22.22 -2.23 16.67
N THR A 197 22.87 -1.08 16.47
CA THR A 197 22.39 0.22 16.92
C THR A 197 21.22 0.66 16.04
N SER A 198 20.12 1.03 16.69
CA SER A 198 18.76 1.29 16.19
C SER A 198 18.55 2.58 15.39
N ASP A 199 19.57 3.15 14.75
CA ASP A 199 19.52 4.55 14.26
C ASP A 199 19.39 4.72 12.74
N SER A 200 18.92 3.71 12.00
CA SER A 200 18.64 3.86 10.55
C SER A 200 17.16 3.61 10.23
N VAL A 201 16.29 4.53 10.65
CA VAL A 201 14.89 4.60 10.20
C VAL A 201 14.85 5.43 8.92
N GLY A 202 14.85 4.75 7.77
CA GLY A 202 14.79 5.40 6.46
C GLY A 202 14.63 4.48 5.25
N GLY A 203 14.25 3.21 5.46
CA GLY A 203 14.04 2.26 4.37
C GLY A 203 12.87 1.33 4.69
N VAL A 204 12.13 0.93 3.66
CA VAL A 204 10.99 0.00 3.77
C VAL A 204 11.48 -1.31 4.41
N PHE A 205 11.02 -1.57 5.64
CA PHE A 205 11.35 -2.76 6.41
C PHE A 205 10.41 -3.90 6.01
N SER A 206 10.97 -5.06 5.64
CA SER A 206 10.19 -6.29 5.44
C SER A 206 10.80 -7.41 6.29
N ALA A 207 9.96 -8.05 7.10
CA ALA A 207 10.34 -9.18 7.94
C ALA A 207 9.42 -10.37 7.65
N ALA A 208 10.03 -11.53 7.37
CA ALA A 208 9.34 -12.77 7.10
C ALA A 208 9.46 -13.68 8.33
N LEU A 209 8.39 -13.80 9.11
CA LEU A 209 8.35 -14.61 10.32
C LEU A 209 7.80 -16.00 9.97
N ASN A 210 8.41 -17.06 10.49
CA ASN A 210 7.87 -18.42 10.35
C ASN A 210 6.80 -18.68 11.44
N LEU A 211 5.76 -17.85 11.45
CA LEU A 211 4.61 -17.97 12.32
C LEU A 211 3.41 -18.39 11.46
N LYS A 212 2.80 -19.53 11.82
CA LYS A 212 1.61 -20.05 11.10
C LYS A 212 0.33 -19.28 11.45
N ASP A 213 0.29 -18.63 12.61
CA ASP A 213 -0.91 -18.02 13.18
C ASP A 213 -0.73 -16.54 13.53
N PHE A 214 -1.67 -15.71 13.10
CA PHE A 214 -1.72 -14.28 13.41
C PHE A 214 -1.85 -13.99 14.92
N ASN A 215 -2.53 -14.87 15.65
CA ASN A 215 -2.81 -14.68 17.08
C ASN A 215 -1.51 -14.59 17.90
N ALA A 216 -0.50 -15.40 17.55
CA ALA A 216 0.80 -15.35 18.23
C ALA A 216 1.52 -14.00 18.06
N LEU A 217 1.31 -13.33 16.92
CA LEU A 217 1.88 -12.00 16.68
C LEU A 217 1.06 -10.90 17.37
N ILE A 218 -0.27 -11.01 17.39
CA ILE A 218 -1.16 -10.07 18.09
C ILE A 218 -0.89 -10.11 19.60
N ASP A 219 -0.81 -11.30 20.20
CA ASP A 219 -0.50 -11.48 21.62
C ASP A 219 0.85 -10.86 21.98
N LEU A 220 1.82 -10.94 21.07
CA LEU A 220 3.13 -10.33 21.27
C LEU A 220 3.09 -8.80 21.14
N LEU A 221 2.41 -8.26 20.13
CA LEU A 221 2.21 -6.81 20.01
C LEU A 221 1.49 -6.25 21.24
N SER A 222 0.58 -7.03 21.84
CA SER A 222 -0.10 -6.66 23.09
C SER A 222 0.83 -6.53 24.31
N THR A 223 2.04 -7.10 24.26
CA THR A 223 3.07 -6.89 25.30
C THR A 223 3.77 -5.54 25.18
N GLN A 224 3.75 -4.93 23.99
CA GLN A 224 4.44 -3.67 23.69
C GLN A 224 3.50 -2.45 23.86
N GLY A 225 2.19 -2.68 23.69
CA GLY A 225 1.19 -1.63 23.71
C GLY A 225 -0.24 -2.15 23.60
N SER A 226 -1.21 -1.24 23.56
CA SER A 226 -2.61 -1.60 23.30
C SER A 226 -2.79 -1.86 21.81
N VAL A 227 -3.29 -3.03 21.44
CA VAL A 227 -3.49 -3.42 20.04
C VAL A 227 -4.96 -3.38 19.71
N GLN A 228 -5.32 -2.62 18.67
CA GLN A 228 -6.66 -2.56 18.13
C GLN A 228 -6.67 -3.07 16.69
N VAL A 229 -7.57 -4.01 16.38
CA VAL A 229 -7.79 -4.45 15.00
C VAL A 229 -8.69 -3.43 14.32
N LEU A 230 -8.17 -2.70 13.34
CA LEU A 230 -8.95 -1.77 12.53
C LEU A 230 -9.78 -2.53 11.49
N SER A 231 -9.19 -3.55 10.86
CA SER A 231 -9.85 -4.35 9.83
C SER A 231 -9.16 -5.67 9.52
N SER A 232 -9.91 -6.59 8.91
CA SER A 232 -9.41 -7.89 8.44
C SER A 232 -9.94 -8.24 7.04
N PRO A 233 -9.58 -7.48 5.98
CA PRO A 233 -10.08 -7.75 4.64
C PRO A 233 -9.53 -9.08 4.10
N ARG A 234 -10.36 -9.78 3.32
CA ARG A 234 -9.99 -11.02 2.63
C ARG A 234 -10.37 -10.92 1.16
N ILE A 235 -9.45 -11.26 0.28
CA ILE A 235 -9.66 -11.20 -1.17
C ILE A 235 -9.03 -12.43 -1.83
N SER A 236 -9.73 -13.02 -2.80
CA SER A 236 -9.20 -14.13 -3.60
C SER A 236 -8.97 -13.67 -5.03
N THR A 237 -7.86 -14.06 -5.62
CA THR A 237 -7.54 -13.71 -7.01
C THR A 237 -6.73 -14.81 -7.69
N VAL A 238 -6.77 -14.81 -9.01
CA VAL A 238 -5.94 -15.71 -9.84
C VAL A 238 -4.52 -15.15 -9.97
N ASN A 239 -3.59 -16.01 -10.36
CA ASN A 239 -2.21 -15.64 -10.58
C ASN A 239 -2.08 -14.51 -11.63
N ASN A 240 -1.18 -13.56 -11.38
CA ASN A 240 -0.92 -12.37 -12.20
C ASN A 240 -2.14 -11.45 -12.39
N GLN A 241 -3.15 -11.54 -11.52
CA GLN A 241 -4.35 -10.72 -11.64
C GLN A 241 -4.53 -9.77 -10.47
N LYS A 242 -4.48 -8.46 -10.77
CA LYS A 242 -4.83 -7.41 -9.82
C LYS A 242 -6.25 -7.58 -9.29
N ALA A 243 -6.39 -7.54 -7.97
CA ALA A 243 -7.65 -7.56 -7.26
C ALA A 243 -7.71 -6.37 -6.30
N VAL A 244 -8.90 -5.80 -6.14
CA VAL A 244 -9.14 -4.57 -5.37
C VAL A 244 -10.31 -4.81 -4.44
N ILE A 245 -10.15 -4.42 -3.17
CA ILE A 245 -11.24 -4.38 -2.19
C ILE A 245 -11.25 -3.03 -1.50
N LYS A 246 -12.43 -2.43 -1.38
CA LYS A 246 -12.67 -1.17 -0.64
C LYS A 246 -13.73 -1.44 0.43
N VAL A 247 -13.45 -1.03 1.67
CA VAL A 247 -14.33 -1.18 2.82
C VAL A 247 -14.36 0.15 3.56
N GLY A 248 -15.51 0.81 3.59
CA GLY A 248 -15.62 2.15 4.17
C GLY A 248 -16.94 2.83 3.83
N THR A 249 -16.99 4.13 4.06
CA THR A 249 -18.12 5.01 3.76
C THR A 249 -17.64 6.22 2.97
N ASP A 250 -18.45 6.68 2.03
CA ASP A 250 -18.25 7.96 1.35
C ASP A 250 -19.07 9.03 2.10
N GLU A 251 -18.39 10.04 2.63
CA GLU A 251 -19.01 11.16 3.34
C GLU A 251 -18.93 12.44 2.50
N PHE A 252 -20.03 13.18 2.39
CA PHE A 252 -20.10 14.37 1.56
C PHE A 252 -19.73 15.62 2.35
N PHE A 253 -18.77 16.38 1.83
CA PHE A 253 -18.35 17.65 2.43
C PHE A 253 -18.65 18.81 1.49
N VAL A 254 -18.97 19.96 2.08
CA VAL A 254 -19.14 21.22 1.35
C VAL A 254 -17.75 21.70 0.93
N THR A 255 -17.45 21.67 -0.36
CA THR A 255 -16.16 22.11 -0.90
C THR A 255 -16.21 23.51 -1.48
N GLU A 256 -17.37 23.93 -1.95
CA GLU A 256 -17.59 25.27 -2.50
C GLU A 256 -18.89 25.86 -1.98
N ILE A 257 -18.81 27.12 -1.55
CA ILE A 257 -19.97 27.94 -1.21
C ILE A 257 -19.85 29.18 -2.09
N SER A 258 -20.65 29.24 -3.16
CA SER A 258 -20.78 30.46 -3.95
C SER A 258 -22.03 31.20 -3.47
N SER A 259 -21.92 32.52 -3.28
CA SER A 259 -23.05 33.36 -2.87
C SER A 259 -23.12 34.55 -3.80
N GLU A 260 -24.14 34.57 -4.65
CA GLU A 260 -24.41 35.70 -5.53
C GLU A 260 -25.47 36.59 -4.87
N THR A 261 -25.11 37.86 -4.63
CA THR A 261 -26.04 38.85 -4.10
C THR A 261 -26.43 39.79 -5.24
N THR A 262 -27.66 39.65 -5.75
CA THR A 262 -28.21 40.59 -6.73
C THR A 262 -28.79 41.79 -6.01
N THR A 263 -28.17 42.96 -6.15
CA THR A 263 -28.72 44.22 -5.62
C THR A 263 -29.76 44.82 -6.58
N ASN A 264 -31.01 44.42 -6.42
CA ASN A 264 -32.18 45.22 -6.80
C ASN A 264 -33.05 45.46 -5.56
N THR A 265 -34.17 46.18 -5.68
CA THR A 265 -35.01 46.75 -4.59
C THR A 265 -35.46 45.80 -3.45
N SER A 266 -35.14 44.50 -3.54
CA SER A 266 -34.97 43.58 -2.41
C SER A 266 -33.73 42.70 -2.64
N SER A 267 -32.84 42.64 -1.65
CA SER A 267 -31.65 41.78 -1.66
C SER A 267 -32.07 40.31 -1.58
N THR A 268 -31.85 39.53 -2.64
CA THR A 268 -31.94 38.07 -2.60
C THR A 268 -30.53 37.50 -2.70
N THR A 269 -30.08 36.82 -1.65
CA THR A 269 -28.83 36.06 -1.66
C THR A 269 -29.17 34.62 -2.06
N SER A 270 -28.62 34.17 -3.19
CA SER A 270 -28.69 32.76 -3.59
C SER A 270 -27.36 32.11 -3.23
N THR A 271 -27.40 31.07 -2.40
CA THR A 271 -26.22 30.29 -2.01
C THR A 271 -26.26 28.98 -2.76
N ASP A 272 -25.27 28.71 -3.59
CA ASP A 272 -25.05 27.42 -4.23
C ASP A 272 -23.97 26.66 -3.45
N VAL A 273 -24.22 25.39 -3.19
CA VAL A 273 -23.40 24.55 -2.33
C VAL A 273 -22.99 23.32 -3.12
N GLU A 274 -21.69 23.21 -3.42
CA GLU A 274 -21.14 22.02 -4.06
C GLU A 274 -20.70 21.01 -2.99
N LEU A 275 -21.17 19.77 -3.14
CA LEU A 275 -20.85 18.65 -2.26
C LEU A 275 -19.91 17.67 -2.97
N THR A 276 -18.74 17.41 -2.38
CA THR A 276 -17.78 16.41 -2.87
C THR A 276 -17.73 15.21 -1.93
N PRO A 277 -17.81 13.96 -2.42
CA PRO A 277 -17.65 12.77 -1.60
C PRO A 277 -16.18 12.52 -1.26
N PHE A 278 -15.90 12.27 0.01
CA PHE A 278 -14.61 11.83 0.53
C PHE A 278 -14.73 10.41 1.09
N PHE A 279 -13.89 9.49 0.61
CA PHE A 279 -13.86 8.11 1.09
C PHE A 279 -13.13 8.03 2.45
N SER A 280 -13.82 7.52 3.47
CA SER A 280 -13.22 7.11 4.74
C SER A 280 -13.33 5.60 4.89
N GLY A 281 -12.20 4.94 5.05
CA GLY A 281 -12.10 3.49 5.20
C GLY A 281 -10.78 2.95 4.68
N ILE A 282 -10.79 1.68 4.28
CA ILE A 282 -9.61 0.94 3.86
C ILE A 282 -9.79 0.46 2.42
N ALA A 283 -8.76 0.67 1.61
CA ALA A 283 -8.62 0.08 0.29
C ALA A 283 -7.39 -0.84 0.27
N LEU A 284 -7.50 -1.98 -0.38
CA LEU A 284 -6.39 -2.90 -0.60
C LEU A 284 -6.38 -3.34 -2.06
N ASP A 285 -5.30 -2.99 -2.73
CA ASP A 285 -4.97 -3.44 -4.07
C ASP A 285 -3.86 -4.49 -3.99
N VAL A 286 -4.03 -5.61 -4.70
CA VAL A 286 -3.05 -6.70 -4.68
C VAL A 286 -2.94 -7.40 -6.03
N THR A 287 -1.71 -7.63 -6.48
CA THR A 287 -1.40 -8.45 -7.66
C THR A 287 -0.43 -9.55 -7.23
N PRO A 288 -0.88 -10.81 -7.19
CA PRO A 288 -0.02 -11.92 -6.82
C PRO A 288 0.66 -12.56 -8.02
N GLN A 289 1.84 -13.11 -7.78
CA GLN A 289 2.59 -13.97 -8.69
C GLN A 289 3.05 -15.21 -7.94
N ILE A 290 2.61 -16.38 -8.37
CA ILE A 290 2.91 -17.67 -7.74
C ILE A 290 4.05 -18.33 -8.52
N SER A 291 5.15 -18.65 -7.83
CA SER A 291 6.28 -19.40 -8.40
C SER A 291 5.96 -20.90 -8.51
N GLU A 292 6.75 -21.63 -9.29
CA GLU A 292 6.56 -23.08 -9.43
C GLU A 292 6.72 -23.82 -8.09
N GLU A 293 7.65 -23.34 -7.24
CA GLU A 293 7.99 -23.84 -5.91
C GLU A 293 6.96 -23.50 -4.82
N GLY A 294 5.90 -22.75 -5.13
CA GLY A 294 4.85 -22.39 -4.17
C GLY A 294 5.18 -21.16 -3.30
N GLU A 295 6.17 -20.36 -3.72
CA GLU A 295 6.40 -19.02 -3.16
C GLU A 295 5.46 -18.02 -3.85
N VAL A 296 4.93 -17.07 -3.09
CA VAL A 296 4.02 -16.03 -3.58
C VAL A 296 4.71 -14.67 -3.49
N VAL A 297 4.88 -14.02 -4.62
CA VAL A 297 5.28 -12.61 -4.71
C VAL A 297 4.01 -11.78 -4.80
N LEU A 298 3.88 -10.74 -4.00
CA LEU A 298 2.71 -9.88 -3.93
C LEU A 298 3.15 -8.45 -4.17
N HIS A 299 2.62 -7.83 -5.22
CA HIS A 299 2.60 -6.37 -5.33
C HIS A 299 1.34 -5.87 -4.65
N ILE A 300 1.48 -4.96 -3.69
CA ILE A 300 0.41 -4.57 -2.79
C ILE A 300 0.43 -3.08 -2.55
N HIS A 301 -0.76 -2.51 -2.50
CA HIS A 301 -0.97 -1.10 -2.20
C HIS A 301 -2.16 -0.97 -1.23
N PRO A 302 -1.92 -1.08 0.08
CA PRO A 302 -2.92 -0.76 1.09
C PRO A 302 -3.01 0.76 1.33
N THR A 303 -4.23 1.24 1.51
CA THR A 303 -4.55 2.63 1.85
C THR A 303 -5.57 2.66 2.99
N VAL A 304 -5.30 3.45 4.03
CA VAL A 304 -6.22 3.74 5.13
C VAL A 304 -6.52 5.23 5.10
N SER A 305 -7.78 5.61 4.94
CA SER A 305 -8.24 6.99 4.89
C SER A 305 -9.23 7.25 6.02
N GLU A 306 -8.97 8.28 6.81
CA GLU A 306 -9.87 8.77 7.86
C GLU A 306 -10.26 10.20 7.52
N VAL A 307 -11.56 10.49 7.47
CA VAL A 307 -12.06 11.82 7.15
C VAL A 307 -12.82 12.35 8.35
N THR A 308 -12.53 13.59 8.75
CA THR A 308 -13.15 14.24 9.92
C THR A 308 -13.60 15.66 9.58
N ASP A 309 -14.68 16.10 10.21
CA ASP A 309 -15.13 17.49 10.16
C ASP A 309 -14.12 18.42 10.82
N GLN A 310 -13.68 19.44 10.11
CA GLN A 310 -12.87 20.52 10.67
C GLN A 310 -13.49 21.87 10.35
N THR A 311 -13.88 22.63 11.38
CA THR A 311 -14.34 24.01 11.18
C THR A 311 -13.17 24.99 11.29
N LYS A 312 -12.99 25.84 10.28
CA LYS A 312 -12.02 26.94 10.32
C LYS A 312 -12.76 28.27 10.35
N THR A 313 -12.60 29.02 11.45
CA THR A 313 -13.16 30.36 11.57
C THR A 313 -12.16 31.39 11.02
N VAL A 314 -12.55 32.07 9.94
CA VAL A 314 -11.83 33.24 9.43
C VAL A 314 -12.45 34.47 10.06
N VAL A 315 -11.73 35.10 10.98
CA VAL A 315 -12.16 36.35 11.63
C VAL A 315 -11.87 37.50 10.67
N GLY A 316 -12.93 38.08 10.09
CA GLY A 316 -12.84 39.22 9.19
C GLY A 316 -13.47 40.49 9.78
N PRO A 317 -13.18 41.68 9.23
CA PRO A 317 -13.77 42.95 9.69
C PRO A 317 -15.29 43.04 9.55
N ASN A 318 -15.93 42.12 8.79
CA ASN A 318 -17.37 42.07 8.55
C ASN A 318 -18.09 40.90 9.27
N GLY A 319 -17.42 40.21 10.21
CA GLY A 319 -17.96 39.08 10.96
C GLY A 319 -17.10 37.81 10.86
N ASP A 320 -17.39 36.85 11.72
CA ASP A 320 -16.73 35.54 11.75
C ASP A 320 -17.32 34.63 10.66
N LEU A 321 -16.50 34.23 9.68
CA LEU A 321 -16.87 33.24 8.67
C LEU A 321 -16.41 31.86 9.13
N VAL A 322 -17.35 30.96 9.45
CA VAL A 322 -17.06 29.57 9.82
C VAL A 322 -17.14 28.70 8.56
N LEU A 323 -16.01 28.14 8.15
CA LEU A 323 -15.92 27.25 6.99
C LEU A 323 -15.88 25.79 7.48
N PRO A 324 -16.87 24.95 7.13
CA PRO A 324 -16.75 23.51 7.30
C PRO A 324 -15.77 22.97 6.25
N LEU A 325 -14.74 22.25 6.68
CA LEU A 325 -13.73 21.64 5.83
C LEU A 325 -13.65 20.14 6.12
N ALA A 326 -13.31 19.37 5.10
CA ALA A 326 -12.93 17.97 5.26
C ALA A 326 -11.45 17.88 5.63
N LEU A 327 -11.12 17.29 6.77
CA LEU A 327 -9.76 16.89 7.09
C LEU A 327 -9.60 15.41 6.77
N SER A 328 -8.90 15.10 5.67
CA SER A 328 -8.58 13.73 5.25
C SER A 328 -7.16 13.35 5.71
N SER A 329 -7.06 12.29 6.50
CA SER A 329 -5.80 11.65 6.92
C SER A 329 -5.62 10.34 6.16
N ILE A 330 -4.63 10.30 5.26
CA ILE A 330 -4.36 9.14 4.40
C ILE A 330 -3.05 8.51 4.82
N ARG A 331 -3.06 7.19 5.01
CA ARG A 331 -1.89 6.34 5.27
C ARG A 331 -1.85 5.29 4.17
N GLU A 332 -0.86 5.37 3.28
CA GLU A 332 -0.71 4.44 2.16
C GLU A 332 0.71 3.91 2.05
N THR A 333 0.88 2.79 1.38
CA THR A 333 2.19 2.18 1.09
C THR A 333 2.11 1.44 -0.23
N ASP A 334 3.17 1.48 -1.04
CA ASP A 334 3.33 0.65 -2.23
C ASP A 334 4.55 -0.27 -2.01
N SER A 335 4.36 -1.59 -2.03
CA SER A 335 5.42 -2.55 -1.72
C SER A 335 5.30 -3.85 -2.53
N ILE A 336 6.44 -4.51 -2.73
CA ILE A 336 6.52 -5.85 -3.30
C ILE A 336 7.11 -6.78 -2.24
N VAL A 337 6.32 -7.75 -1.80
CA VAL A 337 6.72 -8.70 -0.76
C VAL A 337 6.76 -10.13 -1.31
N ARG A 338 7.64 -10.95 -0.74
CA ARG A 338 7.71 -12.38 -1.03
C ARG A 338 7.36 -13.16 0.23
N ALA A 339 6.47 -14.15 0.09
CA ALA A 339 5.96 -14.94 1.21
C ALA A 339 5.70 -16.38 0.77
N ARG A 340 5.89 -17.33 1.69
CA ARG A 340 5.48 -18.72 1.49
C ARG A 340 3.98 -18.89 1.63
N ASN A 341 3.45 -19.98 1.08
CA ASN A 341 2.08 -20.39 1.32
C ASN A 341 1.78 -20.50 2.83
N GLY A 342 0.80 -19.74 3.31
CA GLY A 342 0.37 -19.68 4.70
C GLY A 342 1.28 -18.90 5.64
N GLN A 343 2.35 -18.28 5.16
CA GLN A 343 3.27 -17.49 5.97
C GLN A 343 2.74 -16.07 6.20
N VAL A 344 2.81 -15.59 7.44
CA VAL A 344 2.50 -14.20 7.76
C VAL A 344 3.72 -13.32 7.48
N VAL A 345 3.53 -12.27 6.68
CA VAL A 345 4.52 -11.23 6.41
C VAL A 345 4.04 -9.88 6.94
N VAL A 346 4.99 -9.08 7.43
CA VAL A 346 4.76 -7.73 7.92
C VAL A 346 5.34 -6.74 6.92
N ILE A 347 4.55 -5.73 6.55
CA ILE A 347 4.80 -4.92 5.35
C ILE A 347 5.10 -3.47 5.69
N GLY A 348 4.75 -3.04 6.91
CA GLY A 348 5.08 -1.71 7.37
C GLY A 348 4.71 -1.48 8.83
N GLY A 349 5.33 -0.43 9.36
CA GLY A 349 5.10 0.20 10.65
C GLY A 349 5.17 1.71 10.46
N LEU A 350 4.03 2.36 10.21
CA LEU A 350 3.97 3.82 10.12
C LEU A 350 3.71 4.35 11.52
N MET A 351 4.74 4.92 12.14
CA MET A 351 4.65 5.50 13.48
C MET A 351 4.17 6.94 13.41
N GLN A 352 3.08 7.23 14.12
CA GLN A 352 2.58 8.56 14.37
C GLN A 352 2.85 8.93 15.82
N ASN A 353 3.36 10.15 16.05
CA ASN A 353 3.47 10.73 17.38
C ASN A 353 2.58 11.97 17.47
N SER A 354 1.59 11.93 18.36
CA SER A 354 0.71 13.04 18.66
C SER A 354 1.02 13.57 20.06
N SER A 355 1.56 14.78 20.15
CA SER A 355 1.85 15.43 21.44
C SER A 355 0.92 16.61 21.66
N THR A 356 0.16 16.56 22.75
CA THR A 356 -0.74 17.63 23.20
C THR A 356 -0.20 18.24 24.48
N ASP A 357 0.17 19.53 24.42
CA ASP A 357 0.66 20.30 25.56
C ASP A 357 -0.45 21.18 26.15
N ASN A 358 -0.98 20.77 27.31
CA ASN A 358 -1.97 21.56 28.06
C ASN A 358 -1.27 22.37 29.14
N ASN A 359 -1.15 23.68 28.91
CA ASN A 359 -0.54 24.60 29.87
C ASN A 359 -1.62 25.45 30.55
N ALA A 360 -1.94 25.14 31.81
CA ALA A 360 -2.78 25.98 32.65
C ALA A 360 -1.90 26.90 33.50
N LYS A 361 -2.21 28.20 33.54
CA LYS A 361 -1.53 29.17 34.42
C LYS A 361 -2.53 30.07 35.12
N THR A 362 -2.25 30.42 36.36
CA THR A 362 -3.04 31.43 37.06
C THR A 362 -2.70 32.81 36.47
N PRO A 363 -3.68 33.64 36.08
CA PRO A 363 -3.41 34.98 35.57
C PRO A 363 -2.62 35.82 36.60
N PHE A 364 -1.71 36.68 36.12
CA PHE A 364 -0.73 37.47 36.89
C PHE A 364 0.37 36.68 37.63
N LEU A 365 0.03 35.66 38.43
CA LEU A 365 1.00 34.93 39.26
C LEU A 365 1.85 33.94 38.46
N GLY A 366 1.34 33.43 37.33
CA GLY A 366 2.05 32.47 36.47
C GLY A 366 3.21 33.05 35.65
N ASP A 367 3.31 34.37 35.50
CA ASP A 367 4.32 35.02 34.65
C ASP A 367 5.53 35.58 35.45
N LEU A 368 5.58 35.34 36.78
CA LEU A 368 6.69 35.76 37.63
C LEU A 368 7.98 34.95 37.35
N PRO A 369 9.13 35.58 37.06
CA PRO A 369 10.36 34.92 36.61
C PRO A 369 11.08 34.04 37.67
N LEU A 370 10.58 33.99 38.91
CA LEU A 370 11.08 33.06 39.95
C LEU A 370 9.98 32.21 40.62
N LEU A 371 8.76 32.73 40.73
CA LEU A 371 7.66 32.08 41.46
C LEU A 371 6.61 31.46 40.53
N GLY A 372 6.64 31.78 39.23
CA GLY A 372 5.62 31.36 38.27
C GLY A 372 5.48 29.85 38.13
N ASN A 373 6.54 29.06 38.36
CA ASN A 373 6.47 27.59 38.27
C ASN A 373 5.58 26.95 39.35
N ALA A 374 5.35 27.60 40.50
CA ALA A 374 4.43 27.10 41.53
C ALA A 374 2.95 27.38 41.20
N PHE A 375 2.69 28.30 40.26
CA PHE A 375 1.35 28.74 39.84
C PHE A 375 1.04 28.39 38.38
N ARG A 376 1.79 27.44 37.82
CA ARG A 376 1.60 26.87 36.47
C ARG A 376 1.45 25.36 36.60
N GLN A 377 0.48 24.80 35.89
CA GLN A 377 0.30 23.38 35.72
C GLN A 377 0.53 23.05 34.25
N LYS A 378 1.58 22.28 33.98
CA LYS A 378 1.85 21.73 32.64
C LYS A 378 1.39 20.29 32.62
N ARG A 379 0.53 19.94 31.68
CA ARG A 379 0.13 18.56 31.39
C ARG A 379 0.48 18.27 29.93
N GLN A 380 1.58 17.56 29.74
CA GLN A 380 1.98 17.04 28.44
C GLN A 380 1.39 15.64 28.28
N SER A 381 0.71 15.39 27.16
CA SER A 381 0.16 14.08 26.79
C SER A 381 0.70 13.72 25.41
N SER A 382 1.57 12.71 25.33
CA SER A 382 2.10 12.20 24.06
C SER A 382 1.53 10.81 23.82
N VAL A 383 0.82 10.63 22.71
CA VAL A 383 0.30 9.33 22.26
C VAL A 383 1.07 8.94 21.02
N LYS A 384 1.67 7.75 21.04
CA LYS A 384 2.35 7.17 19.88
C LYS A 384 1.57 5.98 19.40
N SER A 385 1.17 5.98 18.13
CA SER A 385 0.54 4.83 17.50
C SER A 385 1.33 4.36 16.29
N GLU A 386 1.34 3.05 16.06
CA GLU A 386 1.99 2.42 14.91
C GLU A 386 0.95 1.61 14.12
N LEU A 387 0.79 1.93 12.84
CA LEU A 387 -0.04 1.14 11.92
C LEU A 387 0.75 -0.05 11.41
N VAL A 388 0.32 -1.25 11.77
CA VAL A 388 0.95 -2.53 11.39
C VAL A 388 0.03 -3.27 10.41
N ILE A 389 0.57 -3.60 9.23
CA ILE A 389 -0.15 -4.35 8.20
C ILE A 389 0.45 -5.74 8.08
N LEU A 390 -0.35 -6.75 8.40
CA LEU A 390 -0.01 -8.16 8.33
C LEU A 390 -0.71 -8.80 7.13
N LEU A 391 0.02 -9.55 6.30
CA LEU A 391 -0.56 -10.31 5.20
C LEU A 391 -0.23 -11.80 5.32
N LYS A 392 -1.17 -12.65 4.92
CA LYS A 392 -1.01 -14.10 4.78
C LYS A 392 -1.58 -14.54 3.44
N PRO A 393 -0.74 -14.90 2.45
CA PRO A 393 -1.20 -15.54 1.23
C PRO A 393 -1.43 -17.04 1.48
N ILE A 394 -2.52 -17.56 0.93
CA ILE A 394 -2.86 -18.98 0.97
C ILE A 394 -3.12 -19.41 -0.47
N ILE A 395 -2.27 -20.26 -1.03
CA ILE A 395 -2.46 -20.83 -2.36
C ILE A 395 -3.68 -21.74 -2.29
N ALA A 396 -4.66 -21.50 -3.15
CA ALA A 396 -5.90 -22.25 -3.17
C ALA A 396 -5.72 -23.57 -3.92
N ASP A 397 -5.61 -24.64 -3.14
CA ASP A 397 -5.88 -26.02 -3.56
C ASP A 397 -7.29 -26.43 -3.09
N ASP A 398 -7.84 -27.54 -3.62
CA ASP A 398 -9.21 -28.02 -3.27
C ASP A 398 -9.45 -28.12 -1.75
N ASP A 399 -8.41 -28.46 -0.97
CA ASP A 399 -8.46 -28.53 0.50
C ASP A 399 -8.30 -27.16 1.17
N ALA A 400 -7.52 -26.26 0.58
CA ALA A 400 -7.33 -24.91 1.11
C ALA A 400 -8.63 -24.10 1.04
N TRP A 401 -9.41 -24.26 -0.03
CA TRP A 401 -10.72 -23.62 -0.18
C TRP A 401 -11.69 -24.05 0.94
N ARG A 402 -11.76 -25.34 1.25
CA ARG A 402 -12.60 -25.86 2.34
C ARG A 402 -12.22 -25.27 3.69
N SER A 403 -10.93 -25.26 4.02
CA SER A 403 -10.43 -24.67 5.27
C SER A 403 -10.76 -23.17 5.38
N SER A 404 -10.75 -22.46 4.25
CA SER A 404 -11.03 -21.02 4.21
C SER A 404 -12.51 -20.70 4.47
N ILE A 405 -13.42 -21.55 4.00
CA ILE A 405 -14.87 -21.47 4.23
C ILE A 405 -15.17 -21.80 5.70
N GLU A 406 -14.61 -22.89 6.21
CA GLU A 406 -14.77 -23.27 7.61
C GLU A 406 -14.27 -22.17 8.55
N GLY A 407 -13.14 -21.53 8.22
CA GLY A 407 -12.63 -20.38 8.97
C GLY A 407 -13.56 -19.17 8.95
N SER A 408 -14.19 -18.87 7.81
CA SER A 408 -15.21 -17.81 7.72
C SER A 408 -16.42 -18.12 8.57
N GLN A 409 -16.94 -19.35 8.51
CA GLN A 409 -18.10 -19.78 9.28
C GLN A 409 -17.83 -19.71 10.78
N ARG A 410 -16.64 -20.14 11.24
CA ARG A 410 -16.26 -20.06 12.65
C ARG A 410 -16.26 -18.63 13.18
N ARG A 411 -15.73 -17.68 12.41
CA ARG A 411 -15.73 -16.25 12.80
C ARG A 411 -17.12 -15.64 12.83
N ILE A 412 -18.02 -16.06 11.93
CA ILE A 412 -19.42 -15.64 11.98
C ILE A 412 -20.08 -16.15 13.26
N LEU A 413 -19.80 -17.40 13.64
CA LEU A 413 -20.32 -17.98 14.89
C LEU A 413 -19.75 -17.28 16.13
N GLU A 414 -18.45 -16.98 16.14
CA GLU A 414 -17.81 -16.20 17.21
C GLU A 414 -18.40 -14.79 17.32
N PHE A 415 -18.67 -14.12 16.20
CA PHE A 415 -19.32 -12.82 16.18
C PHE A 415 -20.77 -12.88 16.69
N GLN A 416 -21.51 -13.96 16.39
CA GLN A 416 -22.86 -14.18 16.90
C GLN A 416 -22.91 -14.54 18.39
N GLN A 417 -21.83 -15.10 18.95
CA GLN A 417 -21.73 -15.46 20.36
C GLN A 417 -21.12 -14.36 21.24
N GLY A 418 -20.58 -13.30 20.63
CA GLY A 418 -19.93 -12.17 21.31
C GLY A 418 -20.81 -10.94 21.57
N LEU A 419 -22.15 -11.08 21.56
CA LEU A 419 -23.11 -10.05 21.98
C LEU A 419 -23.84 -10.45 23.27
#